data_AF-A0A7V9R4J6-F1
#
_entry.id   AF-A0A7V9R4J6-F1
#
_cell.length_a   1.000
_cell.length_b   1.000
_cell.length_c   1.000
_cell.angle_alpha   90.00
_cell.angle_beta   90.00
_cell.angle_gamma   90.00
#
_symmetry.space_group_name_H-M   'P 1'
#
loop_
_entity.id
_entity.type
_entity.pdbx_description
1 polymer ?
#
loop_
_entity_poly.entity_id
_entity_poly.type
_entity_poly.pdbx_seq_one_letter_code
_entity_poly.pdbx_strand_id
1 'polypeptide(L)'
;MSAKLSVIFYIILCFEIGIVLALLPWVPQGTLGLSDWGNNYFLMYAARKTGMHALQTVVASGWVRGAVTGLGVLNLGMAFWEIFHFKQSVAALQQAGANSDKKYAKSAAANQLPHHQRPDDGSDDVQ
;
A
#
# COMPACT_ATOMS: atom_id res chain seq x y z
N MET A 1 -11.56 1.12 -13.29
CA MET A 1 -12.36 0.52 -12.19
C MET A 1 -11.50 0.01 -11.01
N SER A 2 -10.18 -0.20 -11.17
CA SER A 2 -9.35 -0.92 -10.20
C SER A 2 -8.82 -0.10 -9.00
N ALA A 3 -8.64 1.22 -9.13
CA ALA A 3 -8.00 2.04 -8.08
C ALA A 3 -8.74 2.03 -6.73
N LYS A 4 -10.09 2.02 -6.75
CA LYS A 4 -10.91 1.92 -5.54
C LYS A 4 -10.71 0.59 -4.83
N LEU A 5 -10.58 -0.49 -5.61
CA LEU A 5 -10.38 -1.85 -5.11
C LEU A 5 -9.00 -1.98 -4.45
N SER A 6 -7.96 -1.39 -5.05
CA SER A 6 -6.61 -1.37 -4.47
C SER A 6 -6.55 -0.60 -3.14
N VAL A 7 -7.25 0.53 -3.01
CA VAL A 7 -7.32 1.28 -1.74
C VAL A 7 -8.07 0.48 -0.68
N ILE A 8 -9.20 -0.13 -1.03
CA ILE A 8 -9.96 -0.99 -0.09
C ILE A 8 -9.09 -2.18 0.36
N PHE A 9 -8.36 -2.82 -0.56
CA PHE A 9 -7.47 -3.93 -0.23
C PHE A 9 -6.32 -3.51 0.69
N TYR A 10 -5.73 -2.34 0.45
CA TYR A 10 -4.71 -1.76 1.31
C TYR A 10 -5.22 -1.51 2.73
N ILE A 11 -6.43 -0.95 2.87
CA ILE A 11 -7.07 -0.71 4.16
C ILE A 11 -7.28 -2.04 4.91
N ILE A 12 -7.80 -3.07 4.23
CA ILE A 12 -8.00 -4.40 4.83
C ILE A 12 -6.65 -4.99 5.27
N LEU A 13 -5.61 -4.91 4.44
CA LEU A 13 -4.27 -5.39 4.80
C LEU A 13 -3.69 -4.64 6.02
N CYS A 14 -3.83 -3.32 6.08
CA CYS A 14 -3.38 -2.54 7.25
C CYS A 14 -4.17 -2.93 8.51
N PHE A 15 -5.45 -3.20 8.37
CA PHE A 15 -6.30 -3.61 9.48
C PHE A 15 -5.92 -5.00 10.00
N GLU A 16 -5.79 -5.99 9.11
CA GLU A 16 -5.34 -7.35 9.45
C GLU A 16 -3.96 -7.33 10.12
N ILE A 17 -2.98 -6.69 9.47
CA ILE A 17 -1.61 -6.61 10.01
C ILE A 17 -1.59 -5.82 11.32
N GLY A 18 -2.33 -4.72 11.41
CA GLY A 18 -2.36 -3.90 12.62
C GLY A 18 -3.02 -4.61 13.80
N ILE A 19 -4.09 -5.39 13.58
CA ILE A 19 -4.71 -6.25 14.61
C ILE A 19 -3.74 -7.32 15.06
N VAL A 20 -3.09 -8.00 14.11
CA VAL A 20 -2.09 -9.02 14.42
C VAL A 20 -0.96 -8.39 15.25
N LEU A 21 -0.39 -7.26 14.84
CA LEU A 21 0.64 -6.56 15.63
C LEU A 21 0.13 -6.12 17.01
N ALA A 22 -1.11 -5.66 17.11
CA ALA A 22 -1.69 -5.23 18.36
C ALA A 22 -1.87 -6.39 19.35
N LEU A 23 -2.34 -7.54 18.87
CA LEU A 23 -2.74 -8.68 19.70
C LEU A 23 -1.62 -9.69 19.93
N LEU A 24 -0.78 -9.95 18.93
CA LEU A 24 0.25 -11.00 18.96
C LEU A 24 1.22 -10.93 20.16
N PRO A 25 1.58 -9.77 20.72
CA PRO A 25 2.36 -9.71 21.96
C PRO A 25 1.63 -10.20 23.21
N TRP A 26 0.29 -10.21 23.18
CA TRP A 26 -0.63 -10.49 24.30
C TRP A 26 -1.37 -11.81 24.15
N VAL A 27 -1.30 -12.44 22.97
CA VAL A 27 -1.93 -13.72 22.67
C VAL A 27 -1.37 -14.79 23.61
N PRO A 28 -2.23 -15.45 24.41
CA PRO A 28 -1.81 -16.55 25.27
C PRO A 28 -1.32 -17.73 24.44
N GLN A 29 -0.38 -18.49 24.99
CA GLN A 29 0.11 -19.73 24.38
C GLN A 29 -1.05 -20.62 23.91
N GLY A 30 -1.03 -20.97 22.61
CA GLY A 30 -1.95 -21.97 22.05
C GLY A 30 -3.28 -21.46 21.51
N THR A 31 -3.65 -20.18 21.65
CA THR A 31 -4.98 -19.71 21.17
C THR A 31 -5.11 -19.62 19.65
N LEU A 32 -3.99 -19.56 18.90
CA LEU A 32 -3.96 -19.54 17.42
C LEU A 32 -2.89 -20.48 16.83
N GLY A 33 -2.43 -21.48 17.59
CA GLY A 33 -1.24 -22.26 17.23
C GLY A 33 0.07 -21.46 17.32
N LEU A 34 -0.01 -20.22 17.80
CA LEU A 34 1.12 -19.35 18.06
C LEU A 34 1.73 -19.68 19.42
N SER A 35 3.05 -19.75 19.45
CA SER A 35 3.82 -19.98 20.67
C SER A 35 4.06 -18.64 21.40
N ASP A 36 4.27 -18.71 22.72
CA ASP A 36 4.32 -17.54 23.60
C ASP A 36 5.31 -16.50 23.08
N TRP A 37 4.85 -15.27 22.83
CA TRP A 37 5.59 -14.18 22.17
C TRP A 37 7.07 -14.07 22.60
N GLY A 38 7.31 -14.12 23.91
CA GLY A 38 8.64 -13.99 24.51
C GLY A 38 9.41 -15.31 24.68
N ASN A 39 8.79 -16.46 24.41
CA ASN A 39 9.33 -17.78 24.69
C ASN A 39 9.14 -18.72 23.49
N ASN A 40 9.85 -18.40 22.40
CA ASN A 40 9.80 -19.13 21.14
C ASN A 40 11.15 -19.77 20.79
N TYR A 41 11.11 -20.94 20.17
CA TYR A 41 12.31 -21.65 19.70
C TYR A 41 13.18 -20.77 18.78
N PHE A 42 12.57 -19.88 18.00
CA PHE A 42 13.27 -18.93 17.14
C PHE A 42 14.06 -17.88 17.93
N LEU A 43 13.48 -17.32 19.00
CA LEU A 43 14.19 -16.39 19.88
C LEU A 43 15.32 -17.10 20.63
N MET A 44 15.09 -18.33 21.08
CA MET A 44 16.12 -19.13 21.75
C MET A 44 17.28 -19.46 20.80
N TYR A 45 16.97 -19.82 19.54
CA TYR A 45 17.97 -20.07 18.51
C TYR A 45 18.72 -18.78 18.13
N ALA A 46 18.02 -17.66 17.97
CA ALA A 46 18.62 -16.36 17.70
C ALA A 46 19.52 -15.88 18.85
N ALA A 47 19.06 -16.03 20.10
CA ALA A 47 19.83 -15.69 21.30
C ALA A 47 21.10 -16.55 21.41
N ARG A 48 21.01 -17.86 21.12
CA ARG A 48 22.18 -18.74 21.07
C ARG A 48 23.15 -18.35 19.96
N LYS A 49 22.64 -18.03 18.77
CA LYS A 49 23.47 -17.66 17.61
C LYS A 49 24.16 -16.30 17.78
N THR A 50 23.51 -15.37 18.48
CA THR A 50 24.03 -14.02 18.74
C THR A 50 24.78 -13.90 20.07
N GLY A 51 24.75 -14.95 20.92
CA GLY A 51 25.30 -14.93 22.28
C GLY A 51 24.52 -14.05 23.26
N MET A 52 23.42 -13.41 22.83
CA MET A 52 22.67 -12.45 23.62
C MET A 52 21.45 -13.10 24.26
N HIS A 53 21.64 -13.72 25.42
CA HIS A 53 20.55 -14.24 26.25
C HIS A 53 19.54 -13.16 26.68
N ALA A 54 20.02 -11.90 26.81
CA ALA A 54 19.16 -10.75 27.13
C ALA A 54 18.14 -10.42 26.03
N LEU A 55 18.37 -10.85 24.78
CA LEU A 55 17.45 -10.57 23.66
C LEU A 55 16.06 -11.16 23.93
N GLN A 56 16.00 -12.35 24.53
CA GLN A 56 14.74 -12.98 24.89
C GLN A 56 14.00 -12.18 25.96
N THR A 57 14.71 -11.74 27.00
CA THR A 57 14.14 -10.92 28.09
C THR A 57 13.67 -9.56 27.59
N VAL A 58 14.41 -8.94 26.66
CA VAL A 58 14.05 -7.65 26.06
C VAL A 58 12.80 -7.79 25.20
N VAL A 59 12.70 -8.81 24.34
CA VAL A 59 11.51 -9.03 23.51
C VAL A 59 10.29 -9.43 24.34
N ALA A 60 10.50 -10.18 25.42
CA ALA A 60 9.45 -10.52 26.39
C ALA A 60 9.05 -9.33 27.29
N SER A 61 9.81 -8.22 27.28
CA SER A 61 9.53 -7.07 28.14
C SER A 61 8.24 -6.34 27.73
N GLY A 62 7.57 -5.75 28.72
CA GLY A 62 6.38 -4.93 28.49
C GLY A 62 6.63 -3.73 27.57
N TRP A 63 7.87 -3.23 27.51
CA TRP A 63 8.26 -2.15 26.62
C TRP A 63 8.20 -2.56 25.15
N VAL A 64 8.77 -3.71 24.79
CA VAL A 64 8.71 -4.22 23.41
C VAL A 64 7.29 -4.61 23.03
N ARG A 65 6.56 -5.27 23.93
CA ARG A 65 5.14 -5.59 23.71
C ARG A 65 4.33 -4.31 23.45
N GLY A 66 4.53 -3.27 24.27
CA GLY A 66 3.88 -1.97 24.11
C GLY A 66 4.27 -1.26 22.82
N ALA A 67 5.55 -1.31 22.42
CA ALA A 67 6.02 -0.72 21.16
C ALA A 67 5.40 -1.42 19.94
N VAL A 68 5.35 -2.76 19.94
CA VAL A 68 4.73 -3.54 18.86
C VAL A 68 3.23 -3.31 18.78
N THR A 69 2.54 -3.25 19.94
CA THR A 69 1.12 -2.90 19.98
C THR A 69 0.87 -1.46 19.54
N GLY A 70 1.69 -0.51 19.96
CA GLY A 70 1.61 0.89 19.54
C GLY A 70 1.77 1.05 18.03
N LEU A 71 2.68 0.28 17.42
CA LEU A 71 2.84 0.22 15.97
C LEU A 71 1.58 -0.35 15.28
N GLY A 72 0.99 -1.41 15.85
CA GLY A 72 -0.28 -1.97 15.38
C GLY A 72 -1.45 -0.97 15.45
N VAL A 73 -1.57 -0.24 16.56
CA VAL A 73 -2.58 0.82 16.75
C VAL A 73 -2.36 1.98 15.78
N LEU A 74 -1.12 2.40 15.56
CA LEU A 74 -0.79 3.43 14.58
C LEU A 74 -1.22 2.99 13.16
N ASN A 75 -0.97 1.73 12.82
CA ASN A 75 -1.36 1.16 11.53
C ASN A 75 -2.90 1.12 11.36
N LEU A 76 -3.62 0.75 12.41
CA LEU A 76 -5.08 0.87 12.46
C LEU A 76 -5.53 2.32 12.29
N GLY A 77 -4.87 3.25 12.98
CA GLY A 77 -5.16 4.68 12.88
C GLY A 77 -5.03 5.22 11.46
N MET A 78 -4.00 4.81 10.72
CA MET A 78 -3.84 5.15 9.30
C MET A 78 -4.99 4.60 8.45
N ALA A 79 -5.35 3.33 8.64
CA ALA A 79 -6.49 2.73 7.94
C ALA A 79 -7.81 3.46 8.22
N PHE A 80 -8.07 3.82 9.48
CA PHE A 80 -9.24 4.62 9.86
C PHE A 80 -9.20 6.02 9.22
N TRP A 81 -8.05 6.70 9.24
CA TRP A 81 -7.88 8.01 8.62
C TRP A 81 -8.23 7.99 7.13
N GLU A 82 -7.79 6.95 6.43
CA GLU A 82 -8.05 6.75 5.01
C GLU A 82 -9.53 6.46 4.71
N ILE A 83 -10.22 5.73 5.60
CA ILE A 83 -11.68 5.52 5.50
C ILE A 83 -12.44 6.84 5.65
N PHE A 84 -12.04 7.71 6.59
CA PHE A 84 -12.69 9.01 6.78
C PHE A 84 -12.43 9.98 5.62
N HIS A 85 -11.23 9.98 5.03
CA HIS A 85 -10.87 10.84 3.90
C HIS A 85 -11.14 10.20 2.52
N PHE A 86 -11.77 9.02 2.49
CA PHE A 86 -11.96 8.20 1.29
C PHE A 86 -12.59 8.96 0.12
N LYS A 87 -13.50 9.91 0.37
CA LYS A 87 -14.15 10.71 -0.68
C LYS A 87 -13.16 11.63 -1.42
N GLN A 88 -12.17 12.18 -0.73
CA GLN A 88 -11.13 13.02 -1.35
C GLN A 88 -10.08 12.18 -2.07
N SER A 89 -9.63 11.08 -1.48
CA SER A 89 -8.65 10.18 -2.12
C SER A 89 -9.20 9.57 -3.41
N VAL A 90 -10.47 9.18 -3.41
CA VAL A 90 -11.15 8.69 -4.61
C VAL A 90 -11.36 9.78 -5.65
N ALA A 91 -11.72 11.00 -5.24
CA ALA A 91 -11.89 12.12 -6.16
C ALA A 91 -10.56 12.51 -6.85
N ALA A 92 -9.45 12.54 -6.10
CA ALA A 92 -8.12 12.82 -6.63
C ALA A 92 -7.66 11.73 -7.63
N LEU A 93 -7.91 10.46 -7.33
CA LEU A 93 -7.59 9.34 -8.23
C LEU A 93 -8.48 9.33 -9.48
N GLN A 94 -9.76 9.69 -9.36
CA GLN A 94 -10.65 9.84 -10.52
C GLN A 94 -10.22 11.00 -11.42
N GLN A 95 -9.81 12.14 -10.85
CA GLN A 95 -9.29 13.27 -11.62
C GLN A 95 -7.96 12.95 -12.31
N ALA A 96 -7.06 12.24 -11.62
CA ALA A 96 -5.79 11.80 -12.21
C ALA A 96 -6.00 10.81 -13.38
N GLY A 97 -6.91 9.84 -13.21
CA GLY A 97 -7.29 8.90 -14.28
C GLY A 97 -7.93 9.61 -15.48
N ALA A 98 -8.91 10.48 -15.24
CA ALA A 98 -9.59 11.23 -16.31
C ALA A 98 -8.65 12.17 -17.09
N ASN A 99 -7.69 12.80 -16.41
CA ASN A 99 -6.66 13.62 -17.05
C ASN A 99 -5.69 12.80 -17.89
N SER A 100 -5.40 11.56 -17.47
CA SER A 100 -4.51 10.65 -18.21
C SER A 100 -5.18 10.14 -19.48
N ASP A 101 -6.46 9.76 -19.41
CA ASP A 101 -7.26 9.38 -20.57
C ASP A 101 -7.42 10.53 -21.56
N LYS A 102 -7.64 11.77 -21.08
CA LYS A 102 -7.65 12.97 -21.93
C LYS A 102 -6.32 13.21 -22.62
N LYS A 103 -5.20 13.01 -21.93
CA LYS A 103 -3.86 13.21 -22.49
C LYS A 103 -3.57 12.16 -23.56
N TYR A 104 -3.97 10.92 -23.34
CA TYR A 104 -3.85 9.82 -24.30
C TYR A 104 -4.74 10.04 -25.53
N ALA A 105 -6.00 10.41 -25.33
CA ALA A 105 -6.93 10.71 -26.42
C ALA A 105 -6.46 11.91 -27.26
N LYS A 106 -5.96 12.97 -26.62
CA LYS A 106 -5.38 14.13 -27.32
C LYS A 106 -4.11 13.77 -28.08
N SER A 107 -3.26 12.92 -27.51
CA SER A 107 -2.05 12.43 -28.19
C SER A 107 -2.39 11.52 -29.38
N ALA A 108 -3.39 10.65 -29.25
CA ALA A 108 -3.86 9.79 -30.34
C ALA A 108 -4.51 10.61 -31.46
N ALA A 109 -5.32 11.62 -31.12
CA ALA A 109 -5.91 12.54 -32.09
C ALA A 109 -4.85 13.42 -32.78
N ALA A 110 -3.82 13.87 -32.05
CA ALA A 110 -2.71 14.62 -32.64
C ALA A 110 -1.87 13.77 -33.61
N ASN A 111 -1.74 12.46 -33.34
CA ASN A 111 -1.03 11.52 -34.21
C ASN A 111 -1.89 11.03 -35.40
N GLN A 112 -3.20 11.28 -35.37
CA GLN A 112 -4.15 11.00 -36.46
C GLN A 112 -4.45 12.23 -37.32
N LEU A 113 -3.80 13.37 -37.10
CA LEU A 113 -3.86 14.47 -38.05
C LEU A 113 -3.23 14.00 -39.37
N PRO A 114 -3.99 13.93 -40.47
CA PRO A 114 -3.43 13.55 -41.75
C PRO A 114 -2.40 14.59 -42.19
N HIS A 115 -1.19 14.14 -42.48
CA HIS A 115 -0.20 14.86 -43.29
C HIS A 115 -0.74 14.99 -44.73
N HIS A 116 -1.78 15.79 -44.91
CA HIS A 116 -2.35 16.17 -46.21
C HIS A 116 -2.33 17.69 -46.32
N GLN A 117 -1.15 18.27 -46.20
CA GLN A 117 -0.86 19.55 -46.83
C GLN A 117 0.17 19.28 -47.92
N ARG A 118 -0.30 18.65 -49.00
CA ARG A 118 0.39 18.66 -50.29
C ARG A 118 -0.08 19.92 -51.00
N PRO A 119 0.80 20.90 -51.27
CA PRO A 119 0.47 21.94 -52.24
C PRO A 119 0.52 21.26 -53.61
N ASP A 120 -0.59 20.66 -54.01
CA ASP A 120 -0.87 20.38 -55.42
C ASP A 120 -1.45 21.71 -55.97
N ASP A 121 -0.56 22.60 -56.42
CA ASP A 121 -0.91 23.49 -57.53
C ASP A 121 -0.59 22.71 -58.80
N GLY A 122 -1.65 22.41 -59.54
CA GLY A 122 -1.59 21.79 -60.83
C GLY A 122 -1.66 22.86 -61.90
N SER A 123 -0.67 22.82 -62.78
CA SER A 123 -0.83 22.74 -64.24
C SER A 123 -1.74 23.77 -64.91
N ASP A 124 -1.07 24.58 -65.74
CA ASP A 124 -1.42 24.84 -67.14
C ASP A 124 -2.67 25.66 -67.41
N ASP A 125 -2.47 26.98 -67.60
CA ASP A 125 -3.27 27.76 -68.53
C ASP A 125 -2.46 28.08 -69.79
N VAL A 126 -3.06 27.69 -70.90
CA VAL A 126 -2.62 27.77 -72.28
C VAL A 126 -2.86 29.17 -72.85
N GLN A 127 -1.80 29.85 -73.35
CA GLN A 127 -1.75 30.52 -74.67
C GLN A 127 -0.37 31.11 -74.95
#